data_AF-A0A0M7B3P1-F1
#
_entry.id   AF-A0A0M7B3P1-F1
#
_cell.length_a   1.000
_cell.length_b   1.000
_cell.length_c   1.000
_cell.angle_alpha   90.00
_cell.angle_beta   90.00
_cell.angle_gamma   90.00
#
_symmetry.space_group_name_H-M   'P 1'
#
loop_
_entity.id
_entity.type
_entity.pdbx_description
1 polymer ?
#
loop_
_entity_poly.entity_id
_entity_poly.type
_entity_poly.pdbx_seq_one_letter_code
_entity_poly.pdbx_strand_id
1 'polypeptide(L)'
;MHVRTTSEKELELGAKLGAIIQDPDARNSLIENPTEVLAGVGVKSDVTLFADTVDLVHLIVPAEVDVARVAAEDETYFEELGRAALGNCVYHDLPE
;
A
#
# COMPACT_ATOMS: atom_id res chain seq x y z
N MET A 1 18.34 -11.56 7.29
CA MET A 1 17.62 -12.04 6.10
C MET A 1 16.65 -13.14 6.55
N HIS A 2 15.46 -12.77 7.01
CA HIS A 2 14.40 -13.71 7.40
C HIS A 2 13.34 -13.64 6.30
N VAL A 3 13.51 -14.43 5.25
CA VAL A 3 12.48 -14.59 4.22
C VAL A 3 11.37 -15.40 4.88
N ARG A 4 10.34 -14.70 5.37
CA ARG A 4 9.06 -15.32 5.73
C ARG A 4 8.59 -16.08 4.50
N THR A 5 8.36 -17.37 4.65
CA THR A 5 7.88 -18.25 3.59
C THR A 5 6.48 -17.76 3.20
N THR A 6 6.40 -16.94 2.15
CA THR A 6 5.12 -16.45 1.61
C THR A 6 4.28 -17.68 1.26
N SER A 7 3.09 -17.79 1.84
CA SER A 7 2.23 -18.95 1.55
C SER A 7 1.73 -18.86 0.10
N GLU A 8 1.52 -19.99 -0.56
CA GLU A 8 0.97 -20.04 -1.92
C GLU A 8 -0.32 -19.22 -2.06
N LYS A 9 -1.13 -19.16 -1.01
CA LYS A 9 -2.37 -18.36 -0.94
C LYS A 9 -2.12 -16.86 -1.00
N GLU A 10 -1.06 -16.37 -0.35
CA GLU A 10 -0.71 -14.94 -0.37
C GLU A 10 -0.17 -14.54 -1.75
N LEU A 11 0.60 -15.42 -2.40
CA LEU A 11 1.05 -15.21 -3.78
C LEU A 11 -0.11 -15.23 -4.77
N GLU A 12 -1.05 -16.18 -4.63
CA GLU A 12 -2.25 -16.24 -5.45
C GLU A 12 -3.11 -14.98 -5.30
N LEU A 13 -3.30 -14.52 -4.07
CA LEU A 13 -4.03 -13.28 -3.79
C LEU A 13 -3.31 -12.06 -4.43
N GLY A 14 -2.00 -11.96 -4.26
CA GLY A 14 -1.20 -10.89 -4.87
C GLY A 14 -1.30 -10.88 -6.40
N ALA A 15 -1.29 -12.05 -7.03
CA ALA A 15 -1.46 -12.17 -8.48
C ALA A 15 -2.86 -11.72 -8.95
N LYS A 16 -3.92 -12.10 -8.22
CA LYS A 16 -5.30 -11.67 -8.53
C LYS A 16 -5.47 -10.15 -8.40
N LEU A 17 -4.92 -9.55 -7.34
CA LEU A 17 -4.91 -8.11 -7.16
C LEU A 17 -4.12 -7.42 -8.27
N GLY A 18 -2.95 -7.95 -8.64
CA GLY A 18 -2.15 -7.45 -9.75
C GLY A 18 -2.91 -7.45 -11.08
N ALA A 19 -3.68 -8.52 -11.36
CA ALA A 19 -4.52 -8.61 -12.54
C ALA A 19 -5.62 -7.53 -12.57
N ILE A 20 -6.28 -7.27 -11.43
CA ILE A 20 -7.29 -6.20 -11.32
C ILE A 20 -6.68 -4.83 -11.60
N ILE A 21 -5.48 -4.55 -11.07
CA ILE A 21 -4.83 -3.24 -11.24
C ILE A 21 -4.43 -2.98 -12.70
N GLN A 22 -4.03 -4.03 -13.42
CA GLN A 22 -3.61 -3.93 -14.82
C GLN A 22 -4.77 -3.78 -15.82
N ASP A 23 -6.00 -4.12 -15.41
CA ASP A 23 -7.22 -3.96 -16.21
C ASP A 23 -7.94 -2.64 -15.84
N PRO A 24 -8.09 -1.68 -16.77
CA PRO A 24 -8.73 -0.40 -16.47
C PRO A 24 -10.17 -0.50 -15.97
N ASP A 25 -10.97 -1.42 -16.50
CA ASP A 25 -12.39 -1.56 -16.15
C ASP A 25 -12.54 -2.24 -14.78
N ALA A 26 -11.71 -3.25 -14.52
CA ALA A 26 -11.63 -3.89 -13.22
C ALA A 26 -11.10 -2.92 -12.15
N ARG A 27 -10.10 -2.08 -12.48
CA ARG A 27 -9.59 -1.05 -11.57
C ARG A 27 -10.65 -0.01 -11.24
N ASN A 28 -11.42 0.45 -12.23
CA ASN A 28 -12.53 1.37 -11.98
C ASN A 28 -13.58 0.73 -11.06
N SER A 29 -13.92 -0.53 -11.29
CA SER A 29 -14.83 -1.29 -10.44
C SER A 29 -14.30 -1.44 -9.00
N LEU A 30 -12.98 -1.62 -8.83
CA LEU A 30 -12.32 -1.68 -7.52
C LEU A 30 -12.42 -0.34 -6.77
N ILE A 31 -12.35 0.79 -7.47
CA ILE A 31 -12.50 2.13 -6.88
C ILE A 31 -13.95 2.38 -6.46
N GLU A 32 -14.92 1.98 -7.29
CA GLU A 32 -16.34 2.22 -7.02
C GLU A 32 -16.91 1.27 -5.95
N ASN A 33 -16.51 -0.01 -5.97
CA ASN A 33 -17.06 -1.06 -5.12
C ASN A 33 -15.96 -1.94 -4.50
N PRO A 34 -15.04 -1.37 -3.70
CA PRO A 34 -13.85 -2.07 -3.22
C PRO A 34 -14.19 -3.34 -2.43
N THR A 35 -15.19 -3.28 -1.55
CA THR A 35 -15.58 -4.44 -0.71
C THR A 35 -16.02 -5.64 -1.55
N GLU A 36 -16.82 -5.41 -2.60
CA GLU A 36 -17.34 -6.48 -3.45
C GLU A 36 -16.24 -7.11 -4.30
N VAL A 37 -15.41 -6.27 -4.93
CA VAL A 37 -14.30 -6.72 -5.78
C VAL A 37 -13.25 -7.48 -4.95
N LEU A 38 -12.90 -6.97 -3.76
CA LEU A 38 -11.96 -7.61 -2.85
C LEU A 38 -12.49 -8.95 -2.32
N ALA A 39 -13.78 -9.02 -1.97
CA ALA A 39 -14.41 -10.27 -1.58
C ALA A 39 -14.35 -11.31 -2.72
N GLY A 40 -14.53 -10.88 -3.98
CA GLY A 40 -14.43 -11.73 -5.16
C GLY A 40 -13.05 -12.39 -5.37
N VAL A 41 -11.97 -11.77 -4.86
CA VAL A 41 -10.62 -12.33 -4.90
C VAL A 41 -10.19 -13.03 -3.60
N GLY A 42 -11.11 -13.17 -2.63
CA GLY A 42 -10.87 -13.89 -1.39
C GLY A 42 -10.28 -13.05 -0.26
N VAL A 43 -10.31 -11.72 -0.37
CA VAL A 43 -9.97 -10.81 0.72
C VAL A 43 -11.15 -10.76 1.70
N LYS A 44 -10.84 -10.68 3.00
CA LYS A 44 -11.86 -10.56 4.04
C LYS A 44 -12.59 -9.23 3.94
N SER A 45 -13.86 -9.23 4.34
CA SER A 45 -14.72 -8.04 4.30
C SER A 45 -14.37 -6.93 5.30
N ASP A 46 -13.44 -7.19 6.22
CA ASP A 46 -12.93 -6.22 7.21
C ASP A 46 -11.71 -5.43 6.71
N VAL A 47 -11.26 -5.67 5.47
CA VAL A 47 -10.14 -4.95 4.88
C VAL A 47 -10.61 -3.62 4.28
N THR A 48 -9.94 -2.54 4.66
CA THR A 48 -10.11 -1.22 4.07
C THR A 48 -9.04 -0.99 3.01
N LEU A 49 -9.45 -0.56 1.81
CA LEU A 49 -8.53 -0.18 0.74
C LEU A 49 -8.24 1.32 0.82
N PHE A 50 -6.96 1.65 0.89
CA PHE A 50 -6.48 3.03 0.74
C PHE A 50 -5.74 3.14 -0.59
N ALA A 51 -6.35 3.84 -1.54
CA ALA A 51 -5.77 4.01 -2.87
C ALA A 51 -4.94 5.30 -2.91
N ASP A 52 -3.68 5.15 -3.28
CA ASP A 52 -2.77 6.29 -3.48
C ASP A 52 -3.14 7.08 -4.73
N THR A 53 -2.86 8.38 -4.70
CA THR A 53 -2.99 9.28 -5.85
C THR A 53 -1.62 9.82 -6.24
N VAL A 54 -1.56 10.65 -7.27
CA VAL A 54 -0.30 11.27 -7.73
C VAL A 54 0.36 12.16 -6.68
N ASP A 55 -0.41 12.63 -5.70
CA ASP A 55 -0.05 13.60 -4.67
C ASP A 55 -0.29 13.09 -3.24
N LEU A 56 -0.77 11.86 -3.07
CA LEU A 56 -1.07 11.27 -1.77
C LEU A 56 -0.61 9.81 -1.70
N VAL A 57 0.12 9.49 -0.65
CA VAL A 57 0.52 8.12 -0.28
C VAL A 57 -0.03 7.78 1.09
N HIS A 58 -0.66 6.60 1.21
CA HIS A 58 -1.16 6.07 2.47
C HIS A 58 -0.15 5.10 3.08
N LEU A 59 0.28 5.39 4.31
CA LEU A 59 1.18 4.54 5.07
C LEU A 59 0.46 3.95 6.27
N ILE A 60 0.47 2.62 6.36
CA ILE A 60 -0.13 1.90 7.48
C ILE A 60 0.96 1.60 8.50
N VAL A 61 0.97 2.36 9.59
CA VAL A 61 1.85 2.15 10.75
C VAL A 61 1.08 1.38 11.81
N PRO A 62 1.52 0.17 12.22
CA PRO A 62 0.89 -0.54 13.32
C PRO A 62 0.90 0.30 14.59
N ALA A 63 -0.24 0.42 15.27
CA ALA A 63 -0.43 1.26 16.46
C ALA A 63 0.35 0.81 17.70
N GLU A 64 1.30 -0.11 17.59
CA GLU A 64 2.27 -0.47 18.63
C GLU A 64 3.68 0.03 18.27
N VAL A 65 3.90 0.33 17.00
CA VAL A 65 5.16 0.79 16.43
C VAL A 65 5.07 2.31 16.30
N ASP A 66 6.01 3.04 16.89
CA ASP A 66 6.18 4.49 16.76
C ASP A 66 5.00 5.38 17.23
N VAL A 67 4.09 4.84 18.05
CA VAL A 67 2.95 5.54 18.66
C VAL A 67 3.33 6.87 19.30
N ALA A 68 4.44 6.89 20.04
CA ALA A 68 4.89 8.08 20.74
C ALA A 68 5.29 9.21 19.78
N ARG A 69 5.86 8.87 18.60
CA ARG A 69 6.26 9.83 17.57
C ARG A 69 5.05 10.34 16.79
N VAL A 70 4.13 9.43 16.44
CA VAL A 70 2.86 9.78 15.79
C VAL A 70 2.01 10.69 16.68
N ALA A 71 1.87 10.35 17.97
CA ALA A 71 1.08 11.15 18.93
C ALA A 71 1.71 12.51 19.24
N ALA A 72 3.02 12.65 19.04
CA ALA A 72 3.74 13.92 19.19
C ALA A 72 3.72 14.77 17.92
N GLU A 73 3.07 14.32 16.84
CA GLU A 73 3.09 14.98 15.53
C GLU A 73 4.53 15.29 15.05
N ASP A 74 5.44 14.33 15.23
CA ASP A 74 6.86 14.49 14.90
C ASP A 74 7.05 14.65 13.37
N GLU A 75 7.17 15.89 12.91
CA GLU A 75 7.36 16.23 11.49
C GLU A 75 8.62 15.57 10.91
N THR A 76 9.71 15.47 11.70
CA THR A 76 10.96 14.85 11.24
C THR A 76 10.76 13.36 11.00
N TYR A 77 10.02 12.69 11.88
CA TYR A 77 9.63 11.30 11.69
C TYR A 77 8.82 11.09 10.41
N PHE A 78 7.80 11.92 10.18
CA PHE A 78 6.97 11.80 8.98
C PHE A 78 7.75 12.06 7.70
N GLU A 79 8.69 13.01 7.72
CA GLU A 79 9.59 13.26 6.59
C GLU A 79 10.50 12.06 6.30
N GLU A 80 11.13 11.48 7.32
CA GLU A 80 11.96 10.27 7.18
C GLU A 80 11.14 9.09 6.65
N LEU A 81 9.93 8.90 7.18
CA LEU A 81 9.02 7.84 6.76
C LEU A 81 8.57 8.03 5.31
N GLY A 82 8.21 9.25 4.92
CA GLY A 82 7.86 9.60 3.54
C GLY A 82 9.04 9.38 2.57
N ARG A 83 10.25 9.80 2.95
CA ARG A 83 11.48 9.53 2.18
C ARG A 83 11.74 8.02 2.02
N ALA A 84 11.51 7.23 3.05
CA ALA A 84 11.66 5.78 2.97
C ALA A 84 10.58 5.14 2.09
N ALA A 85 9.33 5.61 2.18
CA ALA A 85 8.18 5.06 1.46
C ALA A 85 8.21 5.33 -0.04
N LEU A 86 8.61 6.54 -0.45
CA LEU A 86 8.85 6.88 -1.87
C LEU A 86 10.09 6.18 -2.44
N GLY A 87 10.76 5.36 -1.62
CA GLY A 87 12.10 4.88 -1.85
C GLY A 87 13.10 6.01 -1.68
N ASN A 88 14.36 5.66 -1.39
CA ASN A 88 15.46 6.46 -1.88
C ASN A 88 15.41 6.42 -3.42
N CYS A 89 14.43 7.07 -4.05
CA CYS A 89 14.45 7.45 -5.45
C CYS A 89 15.56 8.50 -5.57
N VAL A 90 16.80 8.01 -5.47
CA VAL A 90 17.95 8.63 -6.11
C VAL A 90 17.63 8.51 -7.59
N TYR A 91 16.84 9.44 -8.11
CA TYR A 91 16.95 9.80 -9.51
C TYR A 91 18.42 10.23 -9.68
N HIS A 92 19.25 9.32 -10.18
CA HIS A 92 20.61 9.67 -10.61
C HIS A 92 20.56 10.66 -11.79
N ASP A 93 19.40 10.74 -12.47
CA ASP A 93 19.12 11.68 -13.53
C ASP A 93 17.94 12.57 -13.12
N LEU A 94 18.25 13.74 -12.54
CA LEU A 94 17.36 14.89 -12.62
C LEU A 94 17.39 15.38 -14.08
N PRO A 95 16.24 15.57 -14.76
CA PRO A 95 16.24 16.23 -16.06
C PRO A 95 16.75 17.67 -15.91
N GLU A 96 17.66 18.08 -16.79
CA GLU A 96 18.19 19.46 -16.89
C GLU A 96 17.08 20.50 -17.09
#